data_AF-A0A1P8F614-F1
#
_entry.id   AF-A0A1P8F614-F1
#
_cell.length_a   1.000
_cell.length_b   1.000
_cell.length_c   1.000
_cell.angle_alpha   90.00
_cell.angle_beta   90.00
_cell.angle_gamma   90.00
#
_symmetry.space_group_name_H-M   'P 1'
#
loop_
_entity.id
_entity.type
_entity.pdbx_description
1 polymer ?
#
loop_
_entity_poly.entity_id
_entity_poly.type
_entity_poly.pdbx_seq_one_letter_code
_entity_poly.pdbx_strand_id
1 'polypeptide(L)'
;MNIQPPRKVKVVPYCNEWPLLFKVEADALRSAFGDLIVEIHHVGSTSIPGAAAKPVIDIITVVTDIGRVDAVNDRLAAIGYSAKGEYGISGRRFFIKETDGERSHHLHVFQQGNPEISRHLAFRDYLIAHPSRLEEYCRLKSKLASTFPENMEAYVMGKDSFIKEIDRKAATWRSGMPRAILLLGPTGAGKTPLGELLERQGLGGNKCFHFDFGAQLRRYAAAPTGLLSGTEMEIIRTSLRTGALLTDGEFPIAEKLLGAFIEDKGISGGVLTVMNGLPRHAGQAAALAKTVNMTAIVVLECAPGTVIERIRTDAGGDRGGRRDDSIEEVTKKLAIFAEKTLPLVKYYEGRGVPVIHIGVEACSSANDSRDELSRQLPRVLS
;
A
#
# COMPACT_ATOMS: atom_id res chain seq x y z
N MET A 1 -13.33 0.24 47.57
CA MET A 1 -12.76 -0.20 46.28
C MET A 1 -13.89 -0.28 45.28
N ASN A 2 -13.97 0.65 44.31
CA ASN A 2 -14.92 0.52 43.20
C ASN A 2 -14.36 -0.53 42.24
N ILE A 3 -14.77 -1.79 42.42
CA ILE A 3 -14.49 -2.84 41.45
C ILE A 3 -15.44 -2.59 40.28
N GLN A 4 -14.94 -1.96 39.20
CA GLN A 4 -15.70 -1.92 37.96
C GLN A 4 -16.03 -3.36 37.54
N PRO A 5 -17.27 -3.65 37.11
CA PRO A 5 -17.63 -4.98 36.68
C PRO A 5 -16.74 -5.44 35.51
N PRO A 6 -16.44 -6.74 35.42
CA PRO A 6 -15.58 -7.26 34.36
C PRO A 6 -16.18 -6.95 32.98
N ARG A 7 -15.37 -6.34 32.10
CA ARG A 7 -15.78 -6.01 30.74
C ARG A 7 -16.16 -7.28 29.97
N LYS A 8 -17.36 -7.28 29.40
CA LYS A 8 -17.85 -8.41 28.61
C LYS A 8 -17.17 -8.52 27.25
N VAL A 9 -16.90 -9.74 26.81
CA VAL A 9 -16.38 -10.04 25.48
C VAL A 9 -17.53 -10.00 24.48
N LYS A 10 -17.75 -8.85 23.84
CA LYS A 10 -18.76 -8.67 22.80
C LYS A 10 -18.12 -8.67 21.41
N VAL A 11 -18.43 -9.70 20.62
CA VAL A 11 -18.07 -9.78 19.19
C VAL A 11 -19.32 -9.48 18.37
N VAL A 12 -19.23 -8.53 17.44
CA VAL A 12 -20.32 -8.10 16.57
C VAL A 12 -19.98 -8.39 15.10
N PRO A 13 -20.98 -8.48 14.21
CA PRO A 13 -20.75 -8.50 12.76
C PRO A 13 -19.91 -7.31 12.29
N TYR A 14 -19.30 -7.45 11.11
CA TYR A 14 -18.56 -6.35 10.50
C TYR A 14 -19.44 -5.11 10.31
N CYS A 15 -18.87 -3.94 10.56
CA CYS A 15 -19.54 -2.64 10.47
C CYS A 15 -18.82 -1.78 9.44
N ASN A 16 -19.57 -1.32 8.42
CA ASN A 16 -19.01 -0.57 7.28
C ASN A 16 -18.53 0.83 7.67
N GLU A 17 -18.89 1.29 8.85
CA GLU A 17 -18.50 2.58 9.44
C GLU A 17 -17.10 2.52 10.08
N TRP A 18 -16.56 1.33 10.38
CA TRP A 18 -15.23 1.21 11.01
C TRP A 18 -14.09 1.88 10.23
N PRO A 19 -13.99 1.77 8.89
CA PRO A 19 -12.99 2.52 8.13
C PRO A 19 -13.14 4.05 8.27
N LEU A 20 -14.37 4.56 8.38
CA LEU A 20 -14.62 5.98 8.59
C LEU A 20 -14.21 6.42 10.00
N LEU A 21 -14.56 5.64 11.03
CA LEU A 21 -14.15 5.88 12.41
C LEU A 21 -12.62 5.89 12.54
N PHE A 22 -11.94 4.94 11.89
CA PHE A 22 -10.49 4.96 11.79
C PHE A 22 -9.97 6.25 11.15
N LYS A 23 -10.56 6.69 10.03
CA LYS A 23 -10.11 7.90 9.32
C LYS A 23 -10.24 9.15 10.19
N VAL A 24 -11.38 9.32 10.86
CA VAL A 24 -11.61 10.43 11.79
C VAL A 24 -10.57 10.41 12.92
N GLU A 25 -10.31 9.25 13.51
CA GLU A 25 -9.33 9.14 14.59
C GLU A 25 -7.89 9.35 14.07
N ALA A 26 -7.57 8.88 12.87
CA ALA A 26 -6.27 9.10 12.25
C ALA A 26 -5.99 10.59 12.02
N ASP A 27 -6.99 11.38 11.62
CA ASP A 27 -6.85 12.83 11.45
C ASP A 27 -6.63 13.56 12.80
N ALA A 28 -7.32 13.12 13.86
CA ALA A 28 -7.07 13.61 15.21
C ALA A 28 -5.65 13.28 15.69
N LEU A 29 -5.17 12.06 15.44
CA LEU A 29 -3.81 11.64 15.77
C LEU A 29 -2.76 12.44 14.98
N ARG A 30 -3.00 12.74 13.70
CA ARG A 30 -2.12 13.63 12.91
C ARG A 30 -1.94 14.98 13.57
N SER A 31 -3.04 15.57 14.04
CA SER A 31 -3.01 16.85 14.74
C SER A 31 -2.28 16.75 16.09
N ALA A 32 -2.46 15.65 16.83
CA ALA A 32 -1.85 15.47 18.15
C ALA A 32 -0.34 15.20 18.09
N PHE A 33 0.14 14.42 17.13
CA PHE A 33 1.56 14.07 17.03
C PHE A 33 2.37 15.06 16.17
N GLY A 34 1.75 15.69 15.17
CA GLY A 34 2.43 16.55 14.19
C GLY A 34 3.48 15.78 13.37
N ASP A 35 4.64 16.41 13.17
CA ASP A 35 5.74 15.90 12.32
C ASP A 35 6.41 14.63 12.84
N LEU A 36 6.03 14.14 14.03
CA LEU A 36 6.54 12.89 14.55
C LEU A 36 6.00 11.67 13.77
N ILE A 37 4.83 11.81 13.13
CA ILE A 37 4.20 10.73 12.37
C ILE A 37 4.88 10.55 11.03
N VAL A 38 5.28 9.31 10.77
CA VAL A 38 5.57 8.82 9.42
C VAL A 38 4.28 8.32 8.81
N GLU A 39 3.57 7.40 9.49
CA GLU A 39 2.38 6.72 8.96
C GLU A 39 1.35 6.39 10.03
N ILE A 40 0.10 6.18 9.60
CA ILE A 40 -0.96 5.63 10.43
C ILE A 40 -1.65 4.51 9.66
N HIS A 41 -1.88 3.38 10.31
CA HIS A 41 -2.54 2.21 9.73
C HIS A 41 -3.72 1.76 10.58
N HIS A 42 -4.82 1.41 9.90
CA HIS A 42 -5.89 0.62 10.49
C HIS A 42 -5.46 -0.84 10.51
N VAL A 43 -5.43 -1.43 11.70
CA VAL A 43 -5.07 -2.84 11.89
C VAL A 43 -6.11 -3.54 12.76
N GLY A 44 -5.82 -4.79 13.15
CA GLY A 44 -6.77 -5.60 13.91
C GLY A 44 -7.97 -6.04 13.08
N SER A 45 -8.93 -6.67 13.74
CA SER A 45 -10.08 -7.26 13.03
C SER A 45 -10.99 -6.21 12.38
N THR A 46 -11.12 -5.01 12.95
CA THR A 46 -12.00 -3.96 12.41
C THR A 46 -11.49 -3.38 11.09
N SER A 47 -10.22 -3.62 10.74
CA SER A 47 -9.62 -3.25 9.45
C SER A 47 -9.84 -4.26 8.32
N ILE A 48 -10.46 -5.41 8.60
CA ILE A 48 -10.66 -6.50 7.65
C ILE A 48 -12.15 -6.55 7.26
N PRO A 49 -12.51 -6.21 6.01
CA PRO A 49 -13.89 -6.30 5.53
C PRO A 49 -14.50 -7.69 5.77
N GLY A 50 -15.72 -7.72 6.33
CA GLY A 50 -16.42 -8.97 6.65
C GLY A 50 -15.99 -9.65 7.96
N ALA A 51 -14.98 -9.13 8.67
CA ALA A 51 -14.54 -9.71 9.93
C ALA A 51 -15.47 -9.37 11.10
N ALA A 52 -16.07 -10.39 11.74
CA ALA A 52 -16.72 -10.19 13.03
C ALA A 52 -15.68 -9.82 14.10
N ALA A 53 -15.90 -8.75 14.87
CA ALA A 53 -14.87 -8.20 15.75
C ALA A 53 -15.46 -7.63 17.05
N LYS A 54 -14.59 -7.40 18.04
CA LYS A 54 -14.92 -6.45 19.10
C LYS A 54 -14.96 -5.05 18.46
N PRO A 55 -15.90 -4.17 18.81
CA PRO A 55 -16.01 -2.83 18.22
C PRO A 55 -14.94 -1.89 18.79
N VAL A 56 -13.66 -2.26 18.60
CA VAL A 56 -12.47 -1.51 19.01
C VAL A 56 -11.63 -1.27 17.77
N ILE A 57 -11.35 -0.01 17.46
CA ILE A 57 -10.48 0.36 16.36
C ILE A 57 -9.04 0.22 16.81
N ASP A 58 -8.32 -0.76 16.26
CA ASP A 58 -6.88 -0.93 16.51
C ASP A 58 -6.08 -0.12 15.47
N ILE A 59 -5.21 0.76 15.95
CA ILE A 59 -4.46 1.73 15.15
C ILE A 59 -2.98 1.50 15.41
N ILE A 60 -2.18 1.44 14.34
CA ILE A 60 -0.72 1.60 14.42
C ILE A 60 -0.35 3.00 13.95
N THR A 61 0.37 3.75 14.79
CA THR A 61 1.06 4.97 14.39
C THR A 61 2.56 4.69 14.32
N VAL A 62 3.15 4.93 13.17
CA VAL A 62 4.58 4.81 12.92
C VAL A 62 5.22 6.18 13.13
N VAL A 63 6.23 6.25 13.97
CA VAL A 63 6.94 7.50 14.30
C VAL A 63 8.41 7.43 13.92
N THR A 64 9.02 8.59 13.68
CA THR A 64 10.46 8.68 13.41
C THR A 64 11.31 8.33 14.64
N ASP A 65 10.84 8.69 15.83
CA ASP A 65 11.53 8.46 17.11
C ASP A 65 10.52 8.11 18.22
N ILE A 66 10.60 6.88 18.75
CA ILE A 66 9.70 6.42 19.81
C ILE A 66 9.93 7.17 21.13
N GLY A 67 11.14 7.64 21.40
CA GLY A 67 11.50 8.36 22.63
C GLY A 67 10.80 9.72 22.76
N ARG A 68 10.36 10.29 21.64
CA ARG A 68 9.64 11.57 21.59
C ARG A 68 8.13 11.44 21.80
N VAL A 69 7.59 10.22 21.82
CA VAL A 69 6.15 9.98 21.96
C VAL A 69 5.63 10.37 23.35
N ASP A 70 6.44 10.22 24.39
CA ASP A 70 6.01 10.55 25.75
C ASP A 70 5.71 12.05 25.92
N ALA A 71 6.37 12.91 25.11
CA ALA A 71 6.12 14.35 25.07
C ALA A 71 4.76 14.72 24.41
N VAL A 72 4.06 13.77 23.80
CA VAL A 72 2.74 14.00 23.21
C VAL A 72 1.59 13.47 24.06
N ASN A 73 1.88 12.90 25.24
CA ASN A 73 0.89 12.29 26.12
C ASN A 73 -0.25 13.24 26.49
N ASP A 74 0.04 14.50 26.83
CA ASP A 74 -1.00 15.48 27.21
C ASP A 74 -1.93 15.82 26.02
N ARG A 75 -1.38 15.90 24.80
CA ARG A 75 -2.16 16.10 23.57
C ARG A 75 -3.05 14.89 23.27
N LEU A 76 -2.56 13.68 23.53
CA LEU A 76 -3.34 12.46 23.39
C LEU A 76 -4.43 12.33 24.48
N ALA A 77 -4.12 12.73 25.71
CA ALA A 77 -5.09 12.80 26.79
C ALA A 77 -6.22 13.79 26.47
N ALA A 78 -5.92 14.93 25.86
CA ALA A 78 -6.91 15.91 25.43
C ALA A 78 -7.92 15.36 24.39
N ILE A 79 -7.55 14.34 23.63
CA ILE A 79 -8.45 13.64 22.68
C ILE A 79 -8.96 12.29 23.22
N GLY A 80 -8.78 12.01 24.51
CA GLY A 80 -9.39 10.89 25.23
C GLY A 80 -8.51 9.65 25.41
N TYR A 81 -7.23 9.69 25.06
CA TYR A 81 -6.33 8.54 25.24
C TYR A 81 -5.66 8.52 26.62
N SER A 82 -5.57 7.33 27.20
CA SER A 82 -4.77 7.04 28.40
C SER A 82 -3.52 6.25 28.04
N ALA A 83 -2.35 6.78 28.39
CA ALA A 83 -1.07 6.09 28.19
C ALA A 83 -0.94 4.84 29.08
N LYS A 84 -0.35 3.77 28.52
CA LYS A 84 -0.09 2.48 29.19
C LYS A 84 1.37 2.02 29.08
N GLY A 85 2.26 2.88 28.57
CA GLY A 85 3.67 2.55 28.32
C GLY A 85 3.80 1.43 27.29
N GLU A 86 4.76 0.53 27.48
CA GLU A 86 4.99 -0.60 26.56
C GLU A 86 3.90 -1.67 26.62
N TYR A 87 3.31 -1.87 27.80
CA TYR A 87 2.21 -2.80 28.04
C TYR A 87 2.46 -4.24 27.54
N GLY A 88 3.69 -4.74 27.75
CA GLY A 88 4.10 -6.11 27.39
C GLY A 88 4.69 -6.30 25.99
N ILE A 89 4.90 -5.24 25.21
CA ILE A 89 5.60 -5.29 23.92
C ILE A 89 6.73 -4.25 23.93
N SER A 90 7.97 -4.72 23.90
CA SER A 90 9.16 -3.86 23.90
C SER A 90 9.17 -2.90 22.72
N GLY A 91 9.55 -1.63 22.97
CA GLY A 91 9.61 -0.59 21.94
C GLY A 91 8.25 -0.06 21.48
N ARG A 92 7.16 -0.41 22.19
CA ARG A 92 5.81 0.14 21.94
C ARG A 92 5.53 1.31 22.87
N ARG A 93 4.70 2.25 22.43
CA ARG A 93 3.85 3.05 23.33
C ARG A 93 2.39 2.71 23.05
N PHE A 94 1.68 2.28 24.09
CA PHE A 94 0.31 1.83 23.99
C PHE A 94 -0.63 2.80 24.67
N PHE A 95 -1.73 3.13 24.00
CA PHE A 95 -2.77 4.01 24.53
C PHE A 95 -4.14 3.39 24.33
N ILE A 96 -5.04 3.69 25.26
CA ILE A 96 -6.42 3.22 25.23
C ILE A 96 -7.34 4.44 25.26
N LYS A 97 -8.32 4.47 24.36
CA LYS A 97 -9.43 5.43 24.40
C LYS A 97 -10.71 4.71 24.75
N GLU A 98 -11.53 5.38 25.57
CA GLU A 98 -12.84 4.89 25.98
C GLU A 98 -13.92 5.89 25.57
N THR A 99 -15.04 5.39 25.09
CA THR A 99 -16.24 6.16 24.70
C THR A 99 -17.41 5.56 25.47
N ASP A 100 -18.16 6.39 26.19
CA ASP A 100 -19.29 5.96 27.03
C ASP A 100 -18.94 4.84 28.04
N GLY A 101 -17.73 4.89 28.60
CA GLY A 101 -17.23 3.90 29.55
C GLY A 101 -16.80 2.57 28.90
N GLU A 102 -16.89 2.45 27.57
CA GLU A 102 -16.46 1.27 26.82
C GLU A 102 -15.21 1.54 26.00
N ARG A 103 -14.37 0.51 25.86
CA ARG A 103 -13.12 0.66 25.13
C ARG A 103 -13.42 0.81 23.64
N SER A 104 -13.01 1.90 23.03
CA SER A 104 -13.33 2.23 21.63
C SER A 104 -12.11 2.19 20.72
N HIS A 105 -10.93 2.56 21.20
CA HIS A 105 -9.71 2.54 20.39
C HIS A 105 -8.52 1.98 21.16
N HIS A 106 -7.66 1.29 20.42
CA HIS A 106 -6.32 0.91 20.83
C HIS A 106 -5.33 1.58 19.90
N LEU A 107 -4.44 2.39 20.46
CA LEU A 107 -3.37 3.03 19.72
C LEU A 107 -2.05 2.38 20.08
N HIS A 108 -1.44 1.76 19.09
CA HIS A 108 -0.10 1.18 19.15
C HIS A 108 0.85 2.14 18.43
N VAL A 109 1.85 2.65 19.12
CA VAL A 109 2.87 3.51 18.53
C VAL A 109 4.19 2.76 18.49
N PHE A 110 4.81 2.74 17.31
CA PHE A 110 6.08 2.06 17.07
C PHE A 110 7.02 2.97 16.26
N GLN A 111 8.33 2.86 16.50
CA GLN A 111 9.31 3.50 15.63
C GLN A 111 9.32 2.86 14.24
N GLN A 112 9.59 3.65 13.21
CA GLN A 112 9.84 3.16 11.85
C GLN A 112 10.87 2.02 11.86
N GLY A 113 10.61 0.97 11.08
CA GLY A 113 11.44 -0.24 11.02
C GLY A 113 11.15 -1.28 12.10
N ASN A 114 10.28 -1.00 13.09
CA ASN A 114 9.92 -2.00 14.08
C ASN A 114 9.15 -3.18 13.44
N PRO A 115 9.54 -4.45 13.69
CA PRO A 115 8.94 -5.63 13.06
C PRO A 115 7.47 -5.85 13.42
N GLU A 116 6.97 -5.28 14.53
CA GLU A 116 5.56 -5.36 14.87
C GLU A 116 4.67 -4.66 13.85
N ILE A 117 5.17 -3.60 13.19
CA ILE A 117 4.43 -2.89 12.14
C ILE A 117 4.16 -3.86 10.98
N SER A 118 5.22 -4.48 10.45
CA SER A 118 5.10 -5.39 9.31
C SER A 118 4.29 -6.64 9.68
N ARG A 119 4.43 -7.17 10.90
CA ARG A 119 3.65 -8.31 11.41
C ARG A 119 2.14 -8.03 11.39
N HIS A 120 1.69 -6.93 11.97
CA HIS A 120 0.26 -6.59 12.04
C HIS A 120 -0.34 -6.32 10.65
N LEU A 121 0.41 -5.62 9.79
CA LEU A 121 -0.03 -5.38 8.41
C LEU A 121 -0.11 -6.70 7.64
N ALA A 122 0.87 -7.60 7.79
CA ALA A 122 0.87 -8.91 7.13
C ALA A 122 -0.33 -9.76 7.56
N PHE A 123 -0.62 -9.79 8.86
CA PHE A 123 -1.79 -10.50 9.40
C PHE A 123 -3.10 -10.01 8.77
N ARG A 124 -3.31 -8.68 8.74
CA ARG A 124 -4.49 -8.07 8.12
C ARG A 124 -4.59 -8.43 6.64
N ASP A 125 -3.54 -8.15 5.88
CA ASP A 125 -3.52 -8.30 4.42
C ASP A 125 -3.68 -9.77 4.02
N TYR A 126 -3.08 -10.70 4.79
CA TYR A 126 -3.23 -12.13 4.58
C TYR A 126 -4.67 -12.59 4.74
N LEU A 127 -5.37 -12.16 5.80
CA LEU A 127 -6.77 -12.55 6.00
C LEU A 127 -7.72 -11.92 4.97
N ILE A 128 -7.42 -10.70 4.48
CA ILE A 128 -8.14 -10.09 3.36
C ILE A 128 -7.98 -10.96 2.09
N ALA A 129 -6.76 -11.44 1.82
CA ALA A 129 -6.46 -12.25 0.65
C ALA A 129 -6.93 -13.71 0.76
N HIS A 130 -7.29 -14.20 1.96
CA HIS A 130 -7.68 -15.59 2.20
C HIS A 130 -9.03 -15.69 2.94
N PRO A 131 -10.17 -15.52 2.22
CA PRO A 131 -11.51 -15.49 2.81
C PRO A 131 -11.86 -16.71 3.68
N SER A 132 -11.41 -17.91 3.30
CA SER A 132 -11.62 -19.12 4.10
C SER A 132 -10.94 -19.07 5.46
N ARG A 133 -9.72 -18.51 5.53
CA ARG A 133 -9.01 -18.29 6.80
C ARG A 133 -9.65 -17.19 7.64
N LEU A 134 -10.19 -16.16 6.99
CA LEU A 134 -10.98 -15.14 7.67
C LEU A 134 -12.24 -15.75 8.31
N GLU A 135 -12.95 -16.63 7.60
CA GLU A 135 -14.13 -17.31 8.13
C GLU A 135 -13.80 -18.17 9.36
N GLU A 136 -12.72 -18.97 9.29
CA GLU A 136 -12.20 -19.73 10.44
C GLU A 136 -11.92 -18.82 11.64
N TYR A 137 -11.28 -17.67 11.41
CA TYR A 137 -10.95 -16.71 12.46
C TYR A 137 -12.19 -16.10 13.11
N CYS A 138 -13.18 -15.73 12.28
CA CYS A 138 -14.46 -15.20 12.75
C CYS A 138 -15.23 -16.22 13.59
N ARG A 139 -15.29 -17.48 13.13
CA ARG A 139 -15.94 -18.57 13.86
C ARG A 139 -15.26 -18.83 15.21
N LEU A 140 -13.92 -18.84 15.24
CA LEU A 140 -13.15 -18.97 16.48
C LEU A 140 -13.48 -17.84 17.47
N LYS A 141 -13.46 -16.58 17.01
CA LYS A 141 -13.77 -15.41 17.86
C LYS A 141 -15.18 -15.50 18.44
N SER A 142 -16.18 -15.84 17.64
CA SER A 142 -17.57 -15.98 18.10
C SER A 142 -17.72 -17.11 19.11
N LYS A 143 -17.08 -18.27 18.88
CA LYS A 143 -17.06 -19.40 19.83
C LYS A 143 -16.40 -19.03 21.16
N LEU A 144 -15.26 -18.33 21.12
CA LEU A 144 -14.57 -17.93 22.34
C LEU A 144 -15.34 -16.86 23.12
N ALA A 145 -15.99 -15.92 22.42
CA ALA A 145 -16.83 -14.91 23.04
C ALA A 145 -18.05 -15.52 23.75
N SER A 146 -18.67 -16.55 23.18
CA SER A 146 -19.79 -17.26 23.82
C SER A 146 -19.34 -18.17 24.97
N THR A 147 -18.12 -18.74 24.88
CA THR A 147 -17.55 -19.62 25.92
C THR A 147 -17.03 -18.83 27.12
N PHE A 148 -16.44 -17.65 26.87
CA PHE A 148 -15.77 -16.83 27.88
C PHE A 148 -16.31 -15.38 27.89
N PRO A 149 -17.63 -15.17 28.11
CA PRO A 149 -18.26 -13.84 27.97
C PRO A 149 -17.74 -12.81 28.98
N GLU A 150 -17.24 -13.23 30.14
CA GLU A 150 -16.74 -12.35 31.21
C GLU A 150 -15.24 -12.55 31.49
N ASN A 151 -14.56 -13.41 30.69
CA ASN A 151 -13.15 -13.71 30.85
C ASN A 151 -12.36 -13.30 29.60
N MET A 152 -11.95 -12.03 29.59
CA MET A 152 -11.16 -11.45 28.50
C MET A 152 -9.81 -12.17 28.30
N GLU A 153 -9.18 -12.63 29.37
CA GLU A 153 -7.89 -13.32 29.31
C GLU A 153 -8.02 -14.67 28.60
N ALA A 154 -8.99 -15.49 28.99
CA ALA A 154 -9.28 -16.76 28.31
C ALA A 154 -9.66 -16.57 26.84
N TYR A 155 -10.43 -15.51 26.52
CA TYR A 155 -10.73 -15.15 25.14
C TYR A 155 -9.48 -14.77 24.34
N VAL A 156 -8.53 -14.03 24.94
CA VAL A 156 -7.27 -13.67 24.27
C VAL A 156 -6.39 -14.90 24.08
N MET A 157 -6.17 -15.70 25.13
CA MET A 157 -5.37 -16.92 25.08
C MET A 157 -5.92 -17.94 24.08
N GLY A 158 -7.24 -18.11 24.01
CA GLY A 158 -7.87 -19.04 23.07
C GLY A 158 -7.62 -18.74 21.59
N LYS A 159 -7.16 -17.53 21.25
CA LYS A 159 -6.80 -17.14 19.88
C LYS A 159 -5.31 -17.26 19.59
N ASP A 160 -4.47 -17.43 20.60
CA ASP A 160 -3.01 -17.29 20.48
C ASP A 160 -2.41 -18.25 19.44
N SER A 161 -2.78 -19.53 19.49
CA SER A 161 -2.30 -20.54 18.54
C SER A 161 -2.68 -20.21 17.10
N PHE A 162 -3.93 -19.80 16.86
CA PHE A 162 -4.42 -19.38 15.55
C PHE A 162 -3.70 -18.12 15.05
N ILE A 163 -3.52 -17.12 15.91
CA ILE A 163 -2.80 -15.89 15.56
C ILE A 163 -1.36 -16.19 15.15
N LYS A 164 -0.64 -17.00 15.94
CA LYS A 164 0.74 -17.42 15.63
C LYS A 164 0.82 -18.22 14.32
N GLU A 165 -0.19 -19.02 14.02
CA GLU A 165 -0.26 -19.74 12.74
C GLU A 165 -0.43 -18.78 11.57
N ILE A 166 -1.38 -17.84 11.66
CA ILE A 166 -1.59 -16.84 10.62
C ILE A 166 -0.37 -15.94 10.45
N ASP A 167 0.29 -15.50 11.53
CA ASP A 167 1.51 -14.70 11.45
C ASP A 167 2.59 -15.42 10.63
N ARG A 168 2.80 -16.73 10.85
CA ARG A 168 3.74 -17.53 10.07
C ARG A 168 3.34 -17.63 8.60
N LYS A 169 2.06 -17.92 8.33
CA LYS A 169 1.54 -18.02 6.95
C LYS A 169 1.60 -16.69 6.23
N ALA A 170 1.29 -15.59 6.90
CA ALA A 170 1.35 -14.24 6.38
C ALA A 170 2.79 -13.84 6.04
N ALA A 171 3.76 -14.22 6.89
CA ALA A 171 5.18 -14.02 6.60
C ALA A 171 5.63 -14.80 5.35
N THR A 172 5.29 -16.09 5.26
CA THR A 172 5.59 -16.92 4.09
C THR A 172 4.92 -16.38 2.82
N TRP A 173 3.64 -16.01 2.92
CA TRP A 173 2.88 -15.42 1.83
C TRP A 173 3.54 -14.13 1.34
N ARG A 174 3.89 -13.20 2.23
CA ARG A 174 4.61 -11.97 1.87
C ARG A 174 5.98 -12.23 1.23
N SER A 175 6.75 -13.19 1.74
CA SER A 175 8.04 -13.55 1.14
C SER A 175 7.90 -14.18 -0.25
N GLY A 176 6.76 -14.82 -0.53
CA GLY A 176 6.45 -15.43 -1.82
C GLY A 176 5.82 -14.46 -2.83
N MET A 177 5.46 -13.24 -2.42
CA MET A 177 4.85 -12.27 -3.31
C MET A 177 5.82 -11.82 -4.41
N PRO A 178 5.32 -11.56 -5.63
CA PRO A 178 6.13 -10.99 -6.70
C PRO A 178 6.83 -9.70 -6.24
N ARG A 179 8.14 -9.66 -6.44
CA ARG A 179 8.93 -8.44 -6.23
C ARG A 179 8.62 -7.46 -7.34
N ALA A 180 8.53 -6.18 -7.03
CA ALA A 180 8.29 -5.14 -8.01
C ALA A 180 9.27 -3.97 -7.86
N ILE A 181 9.55 -3.30 -8.97
CA ILE A 181 10.04 -1.91 -8.98
C ILE A 181 9.00 -1.02 -9.63
N LEU A 182 8.91 0.24 -9.17
CA LEU A 182 8.01 1.23 -9.75
C LEU A 182 8.81 2.23 -10.57
N LEU A 183 8.49 2.35 -11.86
CA LEU A 183 9.00 3.43 -12.70
C LEU A 183 8.12 4.68 -12.54
N LEU A 184 8.70 5.72 -11.94
CA LEU A 184 8.13 7.05 -11.85
C LEU A 184 8.86 8.01 -12.78
N GLY A 185 8.14 9.03 -13.24
CA GLY A 185 8.68 10.06 -14.11
C GLY A 185 7.57 10.67 -14.95
N PRO A 186 7.77 11.90 -15.46
CA PRO A 186 6.78 12.55 -16.31
C PRO A 186 6.57 11.81 -17.63
N THR A 187 5.50 12.15 -18.35
CA THR A 187 5.32 11.71 -19.75
C THR A 187 6.55 12.12 -20.57
N GLY A 188 7.03 11.27 -21.48
CA GLY A 188 8.23 11.54 -22.27
C GLY A 188 9.57 11.23 -21.58
N ALA A 189 9.58 10.90 -20.29
CA ALA A 189 10.81 10.54 -19.56
C ALA A 189 11.42 9.18 -19.96
N GLY A 190 10.77 8.39 -20.84
CA GLY A 190 11.30 7.10 -21.28
C GLY A 190 10.92 5.89 -20.41
N LYS A 191 9.89 5.99 -19.57
CA LYS A 191 9.43 4.87 -18.71
C LYS A 191 9.09 3.59 -19.48
N THR A 192 8.29 3.71 -20.54
CA THR A 192 7.87 2.56 -21.36
C THR A 192 9.07 1.93 -22.09
N PRO A 193 9.92 2.70 -22.81
CA PRO A 193 11.16 2.18 -23.39
C PRO A 193 12.08 1.48 -22.38
N LEU A 194 12.28 2.06 -21.19
CA LEU A 194 13.06 1.44 -20.13
C LEU A 194 12.42 0.13 -19.67
N GLY A 195 11.11 0.12 -19.40
CA GLY A 195 10.39 -1.07 -18.97
C GLY A 195 10.49 -2.23 -19.97
N GLU A 196 10.31 -1.95 -21.27
CA GLU A 196 10.49 -2.94 -22.33
C GLU A 196 11.94 -3.46 -22.44
N LEU A 197 12.92 -2.57 -22.27
CA LEU A 197 14.33 -2.95 -22.26
C LEU A 197 14.64 -3.88 -21.08
N LEU A 198 14.12 -3.56 -19.90
CA LEU A 198 14.26 -4.40 -18.70
C LEU A 198 13.58 -5.77 -18.89
N GLU A 199 12.39 -5.83 -19.50
CA GLU A 199 11.75 -7.12 -19.80
C GLU A 199 12.58 -7.98 -20.75
N ARG A 200 13.20 -7.37 -21.77
CA ARG A 200 14.05 -8.10 -22.74
C ARG A 200 15.37 -8.58 -22.15
N GLN A 201 15.97 -7.83 -21.23
CA GLN A 201 17.36 -8.07 -20.81
C GLN A 201 17.53 -8.42 -19.32
N GLY A 202 16.47 -8.29 -18.53
CA GLY A 202 16.50 -8.45 -17.09
C GLY A 202 17.14 -7.27 -16.36
N LEU A 203 17.24 -7.39 -15.03
CA LEU A 203 17.84 -6.40 -14.16
C LEU A 203 18.53 -7.08 -12.96
N GLY A 204 19.83 -6.82 -12.78
CA GLY A 204 20.60 -7.39 -11.66
C GLY A 204 20.55 -8.93 -11.61
N GLY A 205 20.54 -9.60 -12.77
CA GLY A 205 20.41 -11.05 -12.90
C GLY A 205 18.97 -11.59 -12.77
N ASN A 206 17.98 -10.75 -12.47
CA ASN A 206 16.58 -11.16 -12.36
C ASN A 206 15.89 -11.03 -13.72
N LYS A 207 15.09 -12.06 -14.08
CA LYS A 207 14.13 -11.94 -15.18
C LYS A 207 13.09 -10.89 -14.82
N CYS A 208 12.76 -10.03 -15.78
CA CYS A 208 11.78 -8.96 -15.57
C CYS A 208 10.56 -9.16 -16.45
N PHE A 209 9.40 -8.72 -15.98
CA PHE A 209 8.19 -8.56 -16.80
C PHE A 209 7.63 -7.16 -16.64
N HIS A 210 7.36 -6.49 -17.75
CA HIS A 210 6.93 -5.10 -17.75
C HIS A 210 5.40 -5.00 -17.72
N PHE A 211 4.89 -4.50 -16.61
CA PHE A 211 3.48 -4.18 -16.44
C PHE A 211 3.24 -2.70 -16.77
N ASP A 212 2.99 -2.39 -18.05
CA ASP A 212 2.50 -1.07 -18.48
C ASP A 212 0.97 -1.03 -18.33
N PHE A 213 0.50 -0.29 -17.31
CA PHE A 213 -0.93 -0.22 -17.01
C PHE A 213 -1.75 0.31 -18.18
N GLY A 214 -1.25 1.31 -18.91
CA GLY A 214 -1.94 1.86 -20.07
C GLY A 214 -2.03 0.86 -21.23
N ALA A 215 -0.99 0.06 -21.43
CA ALA A 215 -1.01 -1.03 -22.42
C ALA A 215 -2.01 -2.13 -22.04
N GLN A 216 -2.09 -2.49 -20.75
CA GLN A 216 -3.08 -3.46 -20.27
C GLN A 216 -4.50 -2.98 -20.49
N LEU A 217 -4.82 -1.72 -20.17
CA LEU A 217 -6.14 -1.14 -20.44
C LEU A 217 -6.51 -1.25 -21.93
N ARG A 218 -5.59 -0.89 -22.84
CA ARG A 218 -5.81 -1.00 -24.30
C ARG A 218 -6.02 -2.44 -24.75
N ARG A 219 -5.22 -3.39 -24.22
CA ARG A 219 -5.34 -4.82 -24.53
C ARG A 219 -6.72 -5.36 -24.18
N TYR A 220 -7.19 -5.12 -22.96
CA TYR A 220 -8.49 -5.61 -22.52
C TYR A 220 -9.64 -4.90 -23.23
N ALA A 221 -9.51 -3.60 -23.54
CA ALA A 221 -10.51 -2.87 -24.33
C ALA A 221 -10.66 -3.43 -25.75
N ALA A 222 -9.56 -3.87 -26.37
CA ALA A 222 -9.55 -4.43 -27.72
C ALA A 222 -10.02 -5.90 -27.76
N ALA A 223 -9.65 -6.70 -26.76
CA ALA A 223 -9.98 -8.13 -26.68
C ALA A 223 -10.46 -8.50 -25.27
N PRO A 224 -11.76 -8.33 -24.95
CA PRO A 224 -12.30 -8.66 -23.64
C PRO A 224 -12.24 -10.17 -23.36
N THR A 225 -11.74 -10.57 -22.20
CA THR A 225 -11.50 -11.98 -21.83
C THR A 225 -12.48 -12.54 -20.78
N GLY A 226 -13.52 -11.78 -20.42
CA GLY A 226 -14.46 -12.12 -19.34
C GLY A 226 -13.96 -11.85 -17.92
N LEU A 227 -12.70 -11.41 -17.74
CA LEU A 227 -12.13 -11.03 -16.44
C LEU A 227 -12.86 -9.85 -15.78
N LEU A 228 -13.36 -8.93 -16.60
CA LEU A 228 -13.99 -7.69 -16.19
C LEU A 228 -15.47 -7.71 -16.57
N SER A 229 -16.32 -7.17 -15.70
CA SER A 229 -17.74 -6.99 -15.96
C SER A 229 -17.99 -5.94 -17.05
N GLY A 230 -19.21 -5.94 -17.62
CA GLY A 230 -19.60 -4.96 -18.64
C GLY A 230 -19.43 -3.51 -18.17
N THR A 231 -19.77 -3.22 -16.90
CA THR A 231 -19.60 -1.90 -16.29
C THR A 231 -18.13 -1.51 -16.16
N GLU A 232 -17.27 -2.42 -15.69
CA GLU A 232 -15.82 -2.19 -15.60
C GLU A 232 -15.19 -1.94 -16.97
N MET A 233 -15.65 -2.67 -17.99
CA MET A 233 -15.22 -2.46 -19.37
C MET A 233 -15.57 -1.06 -19.91
N GLU A 234 -16.75 -0.53 -19.54
CA GLU A 234 -17.17 0.81 -19.93
C GLU A 234 -16.34 1.90 -19.23
N ILE A 235 -15.99 1.68 -17.96
CA ILE A 235 -15.05 2.53 -17.22
C ILE A 235 -13.69 2.58 -17.92
N ILE A 236 -13.15 1.42 -18.34
CA ILE A 236 -11.88 1.37 -19.08
C ILE A 236 -11.96 2.15 -20.39
N ARG A 237 -13.01 1.93 -21.19
CA ARG A 237 -13.19 2.63 -22.48
C ARG A 237 -13.31 4.14 -22.28
N THR A 238 -14.04 4.58 -21.26
CA THR A 238 -14.18 5.99 -20.92
C THR A 238 -12.85 6.59 -20.46
N SER A 239 -12.10 5.89 -19.60
CA SER A 239 -10.76 6.32 -19.15
C SER A 239 -9.80 6.45 -20.34
N LEU A 240 -9.76 5.48 -21.26
CA LEU A 240 -8.92 5.54 -22.47
C LEU A 240 -9.31 6.69 -23.41
N ARG A 241 -10.61 6.96 -23.58
CA ARG A 241 -11.13 8.03 -24.44
C ARG A 241 -10.86 9.43 -23.87
N THR A 242 -11.02 9.59 -22.56
CA THR A 242 -10.92 10.90 -21.87
C THR A 242 -9.53 11.19 -21.32
N GLY A 243 -8.66 10.18 -21.24
CA GLY A 243 -7.39 10.27 -20.52
C GLY A 243 -7.55 10.38 -19.00
N ALA A 244 -8.76 10.20 -18.47
CA ALA A 244 -9.04 10.28 -17.04
C ALA A 244 -8.40 9.12 -16.28
N LEU A 245 -7.89 9.41 -15.09
CA LEU A 245 -7.38 8.40 -14.17
C LEU A 245 -8.55 7.65 -13.51
N LEU A 246 -8.36 6.37 -13.25
CA LEU A 246 -9.29 5.60 -12.43
C LEU A 246 -9.35 6.20 -11.03
N THR A 247 -10.57 6.34 -10.52
CA THR A 247 -10.87 6.76 -9.14
C THR A 247 -10.63 5.61 -8.15
N ASP A 248 -10.62 5.91 -6.85
CA ASP A 248 -10.44 4.91 -5.79
C ASP A 248 -11.50 3.79 -5.86
N GLY A 249 -12.74 4.13 -6.22
CA GLY A 249 -13.82 3.15 -6.38
C GLY A 249 -13.65 2.22 -7.58
N GLU A 250 -12.88 2.65 -8.57
CA GLU A 250 -12.59 1.89 -9.80
C GLU A 250 -11.27 1.10 -9.68
N PHE A 251 -10.56 1.24 -8.57
CA PHE A 251 -9.28 0.59 -8.33
C PHE A 251 -9.30 -0.95 -8.37
N PRO A 252 -10.39 -1.65 -8.00
CA PRO A 252 -10.47 -3.12 -8.18
C PRO A 252 -10.16 -3.58 -9.60
N ILE A 253 -10.38 -2.75 -10.63
CA ILE A 253 -9.99 -3.05 -12.01
C ILE A 253 -8.47 -3.22 -12.12
N ALA A 254 -7.69 -2.32 -11.50
CA ALA A 254 -6.25 -2.38 -11.53
C ALA A 254 -5.70 -3.63 -10.81
N GLU A 255 -6.32 -4.03 -9.70
CA GLU A 255 -5.97 -5.25 -8.98
C GLU A 255 -6.22 -6.51 -9.83
N LYS A 256 -7.38 -6.60 -10.51
CA LYS A 256 -7.71 -7.71 -11.41
C LYS A 256 -6.73 -7.81 -12.56
N LEU A 257 -6.40 -6.68 -13.20
CA LEU A 257 -5.48 -6.63 -14.33
C LEU A 257 -4.06 -7.03 -13.92
N LEU A 258 -3.58 -6.55 -12.76
CA LEU A 258 -2.27 -6.94 -12.25
C LEU A 258 -2.22 -8.41 -11.85
N GLY A 259 -3.27 -8.91 -11.18
CA GLY A 259 -3.39 -10.32 -10.81
C GLY A 259 -3.36 -11.25 -12.02
N ALA A 260 -4.17 -10.93 -13.04
CA ALA A 260 -4.19 -11.69 -14.30
C ALA A 260 -2.85 -11.64 -15.04
N PHE A 261 -2.15 -10.50 -15.00
CA PHE A 261 -0.81 -10.40 -15.59
C PHE A 261 0.23 -11.26 -14.85
N ILE A 262 0.22 -11.23 -13.51
CA ILE A 262 1.11 -12.05 -12.67
C ILE A 262 0.88 -13.54 -12.95
N GLU A 263 -0.39 -13.95 -13.06
CA GLU A 263 -0.78 -15.33 -13.36
C GLU A 263 -0.37 -15.76 -14.77
N ASP A 264 -0.72 -14.97 -15.80
CA ASP A 264 -0.39 -15.23 -17.22
C ASP A 264 1.12 -15.38 -17.44
N LYS A 265 1.93 -14.58 -16.73
CA LYS A 265 3.40 -14.61 -16.84
C LYS A 265 4.06 -15.60 -15.88
N GLY A 266 3.31 -16.25 -15.00
CA GLY A 266 3.84 -17.16 -13.99
C GLY A 266 4.83 -16.50 -13.02
N ILE A 267 4.59 -15.23 -12.66
CA ILE A 267 5.52 -14.44 -11.84
C ILE A 267 5.50 -14.97 -10.41
N SER A 268 6.67 -15.37 -9.91
CA SER A 268 6.89 -15.90 -8.56
C SER A 268 8.23 -15.44 -7.98
N GLY A 269 8.56 -15.88 -6.76
CA GLY A 269 9.79 -15.50 -6.04
C GLY A 269 11.04 -15.75 -6.89
N GLY A 270 11.71 -14.66 -7.33
CA GLY A 270 12.88 -14.69 -8.22
C GLY A 270 12.69 -13.92 -9.54
N VAL A 271 11.47 -13.48 -9.82
CA VAL A 271 11.15 -12.63 -10.99
C VAL A 271 10.76 -11.24 -10.52
N LEU A 272 11.16 -10.22 -11.28
CA LEU A 272 10.88 -8.81 -10.99
C LEU A 272 9.78 -8.25 -11.88
N THR A 273 8.72 -7.75 -11.29
CA THR A 273 7.68 -7.00 -12.00
C THR A 273 8.10 -5.54 -12.13
N VAL A 274 8.27 -5.06 -13.35
CA VAL A 274 8.54 -3.63 -13.62
C VAL A 274 7.21 -2.92 -13.79
N MET A 275 6.79 -2.16 -12.79
CA MET A 275 5.51 -1.47 -12.80
C MET A 275 5.63 -0.09 -13.42
N ASN A 276 4.76 0.19 -14.40
CA ASN A 276 4.70 1.46 -15.10
C ASN A 276 3.26 1.97 -15.17
N GLY A 277 3.06 3.21 -14.70
CA GLY A 277 1.75 3.87 -14.74
C GLY A 277 0.79 3.45 -13.63
N LEU A 278 1.23 2.65 -12.67
CA LEU A 278 0.51 2.22 -11.48
C LEU A 278 1.51 1.80 -10.36
N PRO A 279 1.33 2.17 -9.09
CA PRO A 279 0.36 3.15 -8.57
C PRO A 279 0.70 4.59 -8.96
N ARG A 280 -0.28 5.48 -8.86
CA ARG A 280 -0.14 6.93 -9.11
C ARG A 280 -0.40 7.81 -7.90
N HIS A 281 -0.85 7.26 -6.78
CA HIS A 281 -1.00 7.95 -5.50
C HIS A 281 -1.05 6.94 -4.34
N ALA A 282 -0.94 7.43 -3.11
CA ALA A 282 -0.80 6.61 -1.90
C ALA A 282 -1.91 5.56 -1.70
N GLY A 283 -3.18 5.92 -2.00
CA GLY A 283 -4.31 4.98 -1.92
C GLY A 283 -4.13 3.73 -2.79
N GLN A 284 -3.68 3.89 -4.03
CA GLN A 284 -3.38 2.77 -4.92
C GLN A 284 -2.18 1.96 -4.42
N ALA A 285 -1.14 2.65 -3.95
CA ALA A 285 0.04 1.99 -3.40
C ALA A 285 -0.31 1.10 -2.19
N ALA A 286 -1.21 1.57 -1.32
CA ALA A 286 -1.71 0.80 -0.19
C ALA A 286 -2.51 -0.43 -0.62
N ALA A 287 -3.38 -0.28 -1.62
CA ALA A 287 -4.19 -1.39 -2.13
C ALA A 287 -3.36 -2.47 -2.84
N LEU A 288 -2.30 -2.09 -3.56
CA LEU A 288 -1.39 -3.03 -4.24
C LEU A 288 -0.44 -3.78 -3.31
N ALA A 289 -0.30 -3.33 -2.06
CA ALA A 289 0.63 -3.93 -1.09
C ALA A 289 0.30 -5.39 -0.72
N LYS A 290 -0.90 -5.89 -1.07
CA LYS A 290 -1.31 -7.30 -0.93
C LYS A 290 -1.02 -8.15 -2.18
N THR A 291 -0.63 -7.53 -3.29
CA THR A 291 -0.45 -8.20 -4.59
C THR A 291 1.02 -8.26 -5.00
N VAL A 292 1.78 -7.18 -4.73
CA VAL A 292 3.21 -7.09 -5.07
C VAL A 292 4.00 -6.50 -3.90
N ASN A 293 5.24 -6.97 -3.74
CA ASN A 293 6.18 -6.38 -2.80
C ASN A 293 7.03 -5.33 -3.52
N MET A 294 6.79 -4.05 -3.23
CA MET A 294 7.55 -2.96 -3.85
C MET A 294 8.93 -2.86 -3.23
N THR A 295 9.96 -3.16 -4.02
CA THR A 295 11.35 -3.28 -3.56
C THR A 295 12.22 -2.07 -3.89
N ALA A 296 11.86 -1.27 -4.90
CA ALA A 296 12.51 0.00 -5.18
C ALA A 296 11.59 0.90 -6.02
N ILE A 297 11.78 2.21 -5.86
CA ILE A 297 11.18 3.22 -6.74
C ILE A 297 12.28 3.80 -7.61
N VAL A 298 12.05 3.84 -8.92
CA VAL A 298 12.98 4.41 -9.90
C VAL A 298 12.36 5.69 -10.45
N VAL A 299 12.94 6.82 -10.10
CA VAL A 299 12.48 8.15 -10.53
C VAL A 299 13.32 8.60 -11.71
N LEU A 300 12.71 8.65 -12.89
CA LEU A 300 13.27 9.25 -14.08
C LEU A 300 13.06 10.77 -14.02
N GLU A 301 14.10 11.48 -13.61
CA GLU A 301 14.11 12.93 -13.45
C GLU A 301 14.31 13.59 -14.81
N CYS A 302 13.25 14.20 -15.33
CA CYS A 302 13.28 14.87 -16.63
C CYS A 302 12.69 16.27 -16.46
N ALA A 303 13.52 17.29 -16.71
CA ALA A 303 13.09 18.68 -16.61
C ALA A 303 11.96 18.99 -17.62
N PRO A 304 11.02 19.91 -17.32
CA PRO A 304 9.92 20.22 -18.23
C PRO A 304 10.35 20.60 -19.66
N GLY A 305 11.44 21.37 -19.80
CA GLY A 305 12.00 21.72 -21.11
C GLY A 305 12.50 20.49 -21.88
N THR A 306 13.20 19.59 -21.19
CA THR A 306 13.68 18.31 -21.74
C THR A 306 12.52 17.40 -22.14
N VAL A 307 11.44 17.35 -21.37
CA VAL A 307 10.23 16.59 -21.72
C VAL A 307 9.67 17.04 -23.06
N ILE A 308 9.54 18.36 -23.26
CA ILE A 308 9.01 18.94 -24.51
C ILE A 308 9.91 18.58 -25.69
N GLU A 309 11.23 18.68 -25.52
CA GLU A 309 12.20 18.35 -26.56
C GLU A 309 12.13 16.87 -26.94
N ARG A 310 12.16 15.96 -25.96
CA ARG A 310 12.04 14.51 -26.16
C ARG A 310 10.73 14.10 -26.82
N ILE A 311 9.65 14.80 -26.49
CA ILE A 311 8.33 14.63 -27.11
C ILE A 311 8.40 15.01 -28.59
N ARG A 312 9.05 16.12 -28.94
CA ARG A 312 9.19 16.57 -30.33
C ARG A 312 10.09 15.66 -31.17
N THR A 313 11.18 15.15 -30.59
CA THR A 313 12.19 14.36 -31.30
C THR A 313 11.92 12.86 -31.29
N ASP A 314 10.86 12.41 -30.61
CA ASP A 314 10.57 10.99 -30.35
C ASP A 314 11.79 10.21 -29.84
N ALA A 315 12.55 10.82 -28.92
CA ALA A 315 13.81 10.25 -28.41
C ALA A 315 13.63 8.85 -27.76
N GLY A 316 12.41 8.48 -27.38
CA GLY A 316 12.06 7.17 -26.82
C GLY A 316 11.60 6.12 -27.83
N GLY A 317 11.24 6.51 -29.05
CA GLY A 317 10.73 5.62 -30.10
C GLY A 317 9.39 4.93 -29.80
N ASP A 318 8.68 5.34 -28.73
CA ASP A 318 7.44 4.72 -28.24
C ASP A 318 6.18 5.47 -28.67
N ARG A 319 6.31 6.48 -29.56
CA ARG A 319 5.21 7.40 -29.91
C ARG A 319 4.60 7.18 -31.29
N GLY A 320 4.84 6.02 -31.91
CA GLY A 320 4.32 5.60 -33.23
C GLY A 320 2.79 5.64 -33.45
N GLY A 321 1.99 6.22 -32.54
CA GLY A 321 0.56 6.52 -32.68
C GLY A 321 0.03 7.65 -31.79
N ARG A 322 0.89 8.52 -31.22
CA ARG A 322 0.51 9.64 -30.32
C ARG A 322 0.95 10.99 -30.89
N ARG A 323 0.36 11.39 -32.03
CA ARG A 323 0.81 12.57 -32.80
C ARG A 323 0.38 13.93 -32.25
N ASP A 324 -0.48 14.01 -31.22
CA ASP A 324 -1.21 15.24 -30.92
C ASP A 324 -1.10 15.75 -29.47
N ASP A 325 -0.03 15.46 -28.73
CA ASP A 325 0.15 16.10 -27.41
C ASP A 325 0.46 17.60 -27.62
N SER A 326 -0.55 18.46 -27.51
CA SER A 326 -0.35 19.91 -27.48
C SER A 326 0.53 20.29 -26.29
N ILE A 327 1.24 21.43 -26.37
CA ILE A 327 2.07 21.92 -25.26
C ILE A 327 1.24 22.06 -23.98
N GLU A 328 -0.04 22.44 -24.11
CA GLU A 328 -0.99 22.55 -23.01
C GLU A 328 -1.29 21.19 -22.36
N GLU A 329 -1.50 20.14 -23.15
CA GLU A 329 -1.74 18.78 -22.65
C GLU A 329 -0.52 18.21 -21.92
N VAL A 330 0.68 18.43 -22.45
CA VAL A 330 1.94 18.04 -21.79
C VAL A 330 2.07 18.76 -20.46
N THR A 331 1.82 20.07 -20.44
CA THR A 331 1.88 20.89 -19.22
C THR A 331 0.88 20.41 -18.17
N LYS A 332 -0.36 20.11 -18.57
CA LYS A 332 -1.38 19.54 -17.68
C LYS A 332 -0.96 18.18 -17.11
N LYS A 333 -0.38 17.30 -17.93
CA LYS A 333 0.14 15.99 -17.49
C LYS A 333 1.31 16.13 -16.51
N LEU A 334 2.19 17.11 -16.71
CA LEU A 334 3.28 17.44 -15.79
C LEU A 334 2.76 17.92 -14.43
N ALA A 335 1.76 18.82 -14.43
CA ALA A 335 1.13 19.30 -13.22
C ALA A 335 0.49 18.17 -12.41
N ILE A 336 -0.29 17.29 -13.07
CA ILE A 336 -0.91 16.13 -12.43
C ILE A 336 0.15 15.17 -11.86
N PHE A 337 1.26 14.95 -12.58
CA PHE A 337 2.36 14.13 -12.08
C PHE A 337 2.97 14.71 -10.80
N ALA A 338 3.24 16.02 -10.78
CA ALA A 338 3.79 16.69 -9.60
C ALA A 338 2.84 16.66 -8.40
N GLU A 339 1.55 16.88 -8.62
CA GLU A 339 0.54 16.94 -7.55
C GLU A 339 0.20 15.56 -6.98
N LYS A 340 0.00 14.56 -7.85
CA LYS A 340 -0.58 13.26 -7.44
C LYS A 340 0.45 12.14 -7.34
N THR A 341 1.40 12.09 -8.27
CA THR A 341 2.34 10.97 -8.41
C THR A 341 3.62 11.19 -7.63
N LEU A 342 4.20 12.39 -7.64
CA LEU A 342 5.46 12.67 -6.94
C LEU A 342 5.38 12.44 -5.41
N PRO A 343 4.25 12.68 -4.71
CA PRO A 343 4.10 12.30 -3.31
C PRO A 343 4.31 10.79 -3.03
N LEU A 344 4.25 9.92 -4.04
CA LEU A 344 4.58 8.51 -3.89
C LEU A 344 6.03 8.28 -3.47
N VAL A 345 6.95 9.16 -3.85
CA VAL A 345 8.37 9.07 -3.45
C VAL A 345 8.45 9.08 -1.92
N LYS A 346 7.91 10.13 -1.29
CA LYS A 346 7.84 10.24 0.18
C LYS A 346 7.04 9.11 0.82
N TYR A 347 5.94 8.67 0.19
CA TYR A 347 5.15 7.54 0.67
C TYR A 347 5.98 6.26 0.76
N TYR A 348 6.82 5.96 -0.23
CA TYR A 348 7.63 4.76 -0.25
C TYR A 348 8.90 4.89 0.59
N GLU A 349 9.55 6.06 0.61
CA GLU A 349 10.67 6.37 1.51
C GLU A 349 10.27 6.21 2.99
N GLY A 350 9.08 6.72 3.37
CA GLY A 350 8.51 6.54 4.71
C GLY A 350 8.29 5.06 5.09
N ARG A 351 8.25 4.15 4.12
CA ARG A 351 8.14 2.70 4.34
C ARG A 351 9.50 1.99 4.29
N GLY A 352 10.60 2.73 4.18
CA GLY A 352 11.93 2.18 3.99
C GLY A 352 12.12 1.54 2.62
N VAL A 353 11.24 1.81 1.64
CA VAL A 353 11.45 1.38 0.27
C VAL A 353 12.41 2.37 -0.37
N PRO A 354 13.55 1.89 -0.90
CA PRO A 354 14.57 2.77 -1.43
C PRO A 354 14.15 3.44 -2.73
N VAL A 355 14.66 4.64 -2.96
CA VAL A 355 14.39 5.46 -4.14
C VAL A 355 15.68 5.71 -4.90
N ILE A 356 15.64 5.44 -6.20
CA ILE A 356 16.74 5.56 -7.15
C ILE A 356 16.39 6.69 -8.10
N HIS A 357 17.24 7.71 -8.16
CA HIS A 357 17.07 8.86 -9.05
C HIS A 357 17.96 8.70 -10.29
N ILE A 358 17.37 8.87 -11.47
CA ILE A 358 18.05 8.76 -12.76
C ILE A 358 17.75 10.03 -13.55
N GLY A 359 18.78 10.84 -13.79
CA GLY A 359 18.69 12.02 -14.65
C GLY A 359 18.46 11.63 -16.11
N VAL A 360 17.47 12.24 -16.75
CA VAL A 360 17.13 12.03 -18.16
C VAL A 360 17.28 13.34 -18.93
N GLU A 361 18.22 13.36 -19.86
CA GLU A 361 18.49 14.46 -20.78
C GLU A 361 17.77 14.25 -22.12
N ALA A 362 17.85 15.22 -23.03
CA ALA A 362 17.11 15.20 -24.30
C ALA A 362 17.51 14.00 -25.18
N CYS A 363 18.81 13.66 -25.21
CA CYS A 363 19.36 12.54 -25.97
C CYS A 363 19.45 11.22 -25.19
N SER A 364 19.11 11.20 -23.89
CA SER A 364 19.25 9.99 -23.08
C SER A 364 18.40 8.84 -23.64
N SER A 365 19.05 7.71 -23.87
CA SER A 365 18.42 6.47 -24.33
C SER A 365 17.93 5.62 -23.15
N ALA A 366 17.13 4.60 -23.45
CA ALA A 366 16.74 3.60 -22.46
C ALA A 366 17.95 2.81 -21.92
N ASN A 367 19.01 2.62 -22.73
CA ASN A 367 20.24 1.95 -22.28
C ASN A 367 20.97 2.77 -21.22
N ASP A 368 21.09 4.08 -21.42
CA ASP A 368 21.74 4.97 -20.44
C ASP A 368 21.02 4.90 -19.08
N SER A 369 19.69 4.93 -19.12
CA SER A 369 18.86 4.78 -17.91
C SER A 369 19.01 3.40 -17.25
N ARG A 370 19.09 2.32 -18.04
CA ARG A 370 19.32 0.96 -17.53
C ARG A 370 20.68 0.84 -16.86
N ASP A 371 21.71 1.43 -17.45
CA ASP A 371 23.09 1.33 -16.96
C ASP A 371 23.30 2.13 -15.67
N GLU A 372 22.66 3.30 -15.55
CA GLU A 372 22.58 4.02 -14.27
C GLU A 372 21.80 3.22 -13.22
N LEU A 373 20.62 2.70 -13.56
CA LEU A 373 19.82 1.87 -12.67
C LEU A 373 20.63 0.66 -12.16
N SER A 374 21.31 -0.04 -13.06
CA SER A 374 22.12 -1.22 -12.73
C SER A 374 23.31 -0.91 -11.84
N ARG A 375 23.87 0.30 -11.90
CA ARG A 375 24.95 0.75 -11.00
C ARG A 375 24.45 1.04 -9.59
N GLN A 376 23.23 1.58 -9.46
CA GLN A 376 22.65 1.92 -8.17
C GLN A 376 21.97 0.73 -7.47
N LEU A 377 21.44 -0.23 -8.24
CA LEU A 377 20.63 -1.34 -7.72
C LEU A 377 21.32 -2.25 -6.67
N PRO A 378 22.60 -2.66 -6.82
CA PRO A 378 23.25 -3.53 -5.84
C PRO A 378 23.43 -2.89 -4.47
N ARG A 379 23.45 -1.55 -4.39
CA ARG A 379 23.54 -0.80 -3.13
C ARG A 379 22.20 -0.72 -2.40
N VAL A 380 21.12 -1.09 -3.08
CA VAL A 380 19.75 -0.75 -2.74
C VAL A 380 18.88 -1.99 -2.48
N LEU A 381 19.16 -3.10 -3.18
CA LEU A 381 18.44 -4.38 -3.01
C LEU A 381 19.16 -5.38 -2.09
N SER A 382 20.36 -5.04 -1.58
CA SER A 382 21.09 -5.76 -0.53
C SER A 382 20.59 -5.37 0.85
#